data_AF-A0A167JU97-F1
#
_entry.id   AF-A0A167JU97-F1
#
_cell.length_a   1.000
_cell.length_b   1.000
_cell.length_c   1.000
_cell.angle_alpha   90.00
_cell.angle_beta   90.00
_cell.angle_gamma   90.00
#
_symmetry.space_group_name_H-M   'P 1'
#
loop_
_entity.id
_entity.type
_entity.pdbx_description
1 polymer ?
#
loop_
_entity_poly.entity_id
_entity_poly.type
_entity_poly.pdbx_seq_one_letter_code
_entity_poly.pdbx_strand_id
1 'polypeptide(L)'
;MFGWNFLYLLHSSQGTIEFRRGAASTSEEDVFMWIEVALSFIAASINLAAVEKLSKFPATVFGLRSFIEVAGLPDGTIGMFDRSHLRRFFSTASNDAFKEPKPLGKLSDAKFRKLMVKRDEDKRKTVILKKVLQAPSWE
;
A
#
# COMPACT_ATOMS: atom_id res chain seq x y z
N MET A 1 10.25 3.77 -7.46
CA MET A 1 8.78 3.61 -7.61
C MET A 1 8.39 2.30 -6.95
N PHE A 2 7.22 2.25 -6.31
CA PHE A 2 6.60 1.17 -5.51
C PHE A 2 6.96 1.18 -4.01
N GLY A 3 5.99 1.67 -3.24
CA GLY A 3 5.81 1.50 -1.80
C GLY A 3 4.33 1.19 -1.62
N TRP A 4 4.04 -0.11 -1.65
CA TRP A 4 2.71 -0.76 -1.60
C TRP A 4 2.04 -0.94 -2.98
N ASN A 5 1.47 -2.14 -3.17
CA ASN A 5 0.88 -2.59 -4.44
C ASN A 5 -0.65 -2.53 -4.36
N PHE A 6 -1.21 -1.37 -4.01
CA PHE A 6 -2.68 -1.21 -3.93
C PHE A 6 -3.39 -1.50 -5.25
N LEU A 7 -2.74 -1.23 -6.39
CA LEU A 7 -3.24 -1.58 -7.72
C LEU A 7 -3.51 -3.09 -7.87
N TYR A 8 -2.70 -3.93 -7.22
CA TYR A 8 -2.94 -5.37 -7.22
C TYR A 8 -4.21 -5.76 -6.45
N LEU A 9 -4.56 -5.04 -5.39
CA LEU A 9 -5.84 -5.24 -4.69
C LEU A 9 -7.04 -4.86 -5.57
N LEU A 10 -6.91 -3.81 -6.40
CA LEU A 10 -7.99 -3.41 -7.32
C LEU A 10 -8.27 -4.43 -8.44
N HIS A 11 -7.26 -5.22 -8.80
CA HIS A 11 -7.36 -6.17 -9.92
C HIS A 11 -7.34 -7.64 -9.50
N SER A 12 -7.23 -7.94 -8.20
CA SER A 12 -7.18 -9.30 -7.67
C SER A 12 -7.99 -9.41 -6.39
N SER A 13 -9.07 -10.19 -6.41
CA SER A 13 -9.89 -10.48 -5.23
C SER A 13 -9.15 -11.29 -4.14
N GLN A 14 -7.97 -11.83 -4.46
CA GLN A 14 -7.08 -12.50 -3.51
C GLN A 14 -5.72 -11.80 -3.40
N GLY A 15 -5.67 -10.51 -3.76
CA GLY A 15 -4.43 -9.76 -3.73
C GLY A 15 -3.90 -9.59 -2.31
N THR A 16 -2.60 -9.82 -2.12
CA THR A 16 -1.90 -9.53 -0.87
C THR A 16 -1.19 -8.18 -0.97
N ILE A 17 -1.12 -7.46 0.14
CA ILE A 17 -0.27 -6.27 0.25
C ILE A 17 1.15 -6.76 0.58
N GLU A 18 2.08 -6.61 -0.35
CA GLU A 18 3.49 -6.83 -0.07
C GLU A 18 4.11 -5.56 0.56
N PHE A 19 4.57 -5.70 1.79
CA PHE A 19 5.43 -4.72 2.43
C PHE A 19 6.86 -4.92 1.94
N ARG A 20 7.34 -3.97 1.14
CA ARG A 20 8.74 -3.89 0.72
C ARG A 20 9.40 -2.73 1.45
N ARG A 21 10.73 -2.79 1.59
CA ARG A 21 11.52 -1.63 2.06
C ARG A 21 11.03 -0.38 1.35
N GLY A 22 10.63 0.63 2.12
CA GLY A 22 10.17 1.90 1.60
C GLY A 22 11.14 2.50 0.59
N ALA A 23 10.61 3.23 -0.39
CA ALA A 23 11.47 3.91 -1.35
C ALA A 23 12.37 4.89 -0.59
N ALA A 24 13.67 4.88 -0.90
CA ALA A 24 14.69 5.72 -0.26
C ALA A 24 14.89 5.49 1.26
N SER A 25 14.39 4.39 1.85
CA SER A 25 14.73 4.04 3.23
C SER A 25 16.20 3.68 3.35
N THR A 26 16.92 4.42 4.19
CA THR A 26 18.36 4.24 4.49
C THR A 26 18.61 3.81 5.93
N SER A 27 17.61 3.93 6.79
CA SER A 27 17.63 3.46 8.19
C SER A 27 16.41 2.58 8.52
N GLU A 28 16.44 1.93 9.68
CA GLU A 28 15.31 1.18 10.24
C GLU A 28 14.13 2.12 10.55
N GLU A 29 14.41 3.32 11.04
CA GLU A 29 13.41 4.36 11.32
C GLU A 29 12.64 4.76 10.05
N ASP A 30 13.33 4.86 8.90
CA ASP A 30 12.64 5.10 7.63
C ASP A 30 11.66 3.97 7.30
N VAL A 31 12.03 2.72 7.58
CA VAL A 31 11.16 1.55 7.34
C VAL A 31 9.97 1.55 8.30
N PHE A 32 10.20 1.85 9.58
CA PHE A 32 9.14 1.97 10.59
C PHE A 32 8.12 3.06 10.20
N MET A 33 8.58 4.23 9.76
CA MET A 33 7.70 5.29 9.25
C MET A 33 6.77 4.77 8.14
N TRP A 34 7.28 4.01 7.16
CA TRP A 34 6.45 3.43 6.11
C TRP A 34 5.44 2.40 6.63
N ILE A 35 5.82 1.59 7.61
CA ILE A 35 4.91 0.62 8.26
C ILE A 35 3.77 1.36 8.96
N GLU A 36 4.10 2.41 9.70
CA GLU A 36 3.11 3.17 10.45
C GLU A 36 2.12 3.91 9.56
N VAL A 37 2.57 4.49 8.43
CA VAL A 37 1.65 5.10 7.46
C VAL A 37 0.66 4.05 6.95
N ALA A 38 1.11 2.81 6.73
CA ALA A 38 0.24 1.73 6.25
C ALA A 38 -0.77 1.29 7.28
N LEU A 39 -0.32 1.05 8.51
CA LEU A 39 -1.20 0.66 9.60
C LEU A 39 -2.19 1.78 9.94
N SER A 40 -1.76 3.04 9.88
CA SER A 40 -2.64 4.20 10.04
C SER A 40 -3.70 4.28 8.94
N PHE A 41 -3.32 4.03 7.68
CA PHE A 41 -4.28 3.98 6.57
C PHE A 41 -5.32 2.86 6.76
N ILE A 42 -4.88 1.65 7.13
CA ILE A 42 -5.77 0.52 7.37
C ILE A 42 -6.70 0.82 8.55
N ALA A 43 -6.18 1.30 9.68
CA ALA A 43 -6.99 1.67 10.83
C ALA A 43 -7.99 2.78 10.50
N ALA A 44 -7.57 3.81 9.75
CA ALA A 44 -8.45 4.86 9.26
C ALA A 44 -9.57 4.30 8.37
N SER A 45 -9.25 3.36 7.49
CA SER A 45 -10.25 2.72 6.61
C SER A 45 -11.28 1.90 7.38
N ILE A 46 -10.88 1.24 8.47
CA ILE A 46 -11.78 0.51 9.35
C ILE A 46 -12.69 1.50 10.10
N ASN A 47 -12.14 2.59 10.65
CA ASN A 47 -12.91 3.58 11.41
C ASN A 47 -13.87 4.40 10.53
N LEU A 48 -13.47 4.72 9.30
CA LEU A 48 -14.21 5.61 8.40
C LEU A 48 -15.07 4.86 7.36
N ALA A 49 -15.09 3.52 7.39
CA ALA A 49 -15.54 2.50 6.41
C ALA A 49 -16.74 2.76 5.47
N ALA A 50 -17.50 3.83 5.61
CA ALA A 50 -18.56 4.23 4.69
C ALA A 50 -17.98 4.84 3.40
N VAL A 51 -18.36 4.30 2.24
CA VAL A 51 -17.91 4.75 0.91
C VAL A 51 -18.23 6.23 0.69
N GLU A 52 -19.33 6.70 1.23
CA GLU A 52 -19.78 8.10 1.17
C GLU A 52 -18.80 9.03 1.89
N LYS A 53 -18.15 8.56 2.96
CA LYS A 53 -17.12 9.30 3.69
C LYS A 53 -15.79 9.32 2.91
N LEU A 54 -15.47 8.24 2.20
CA LEU A 54 -14.25 8.13 1.39
C LEU A 54 -14.28 9.09 0.18
N SER A 55 -15.44 9.26 -0.45
CA SER A 55 -15.61 10.15 -1.62
C SER A 55 -15.28 11.63 -1.36
N LYS A 56 -15.23 12.03 -0.08
CA LYS A 56 -14.94 13.41 0.34
C LYS A 56 -13.45 13.75 0.32
N PHE A 57 -12.58 12.75 0.25
CA PHE A 57 -11.15 12.96 0.25
C PHE A 57 -10.62 12.95 -1.19
N PRO A 58 -9.92 14.00 -1.64
CA PRO A 58 -9.32 14.02 -2.95
C PRO A 58 -8.21 12.96 -3.05
N ALA A 59 -7.95 12.43 -4.24
CA ALA A 59 -6.85 11.48 -4.48
C ALA A 59 -5.47 12.16 -4.56
N THR A 60 -5.20 13.09 -3.64
CA THR A 60 -3.94 13.83 -3.48
C THR A 60 -3.19 13.36 -2.23
N VAL A 61 -1.93 13.79 -2.11
CA VAL A 61 -1.17 13.65 -0.85
C VAL A 61 -1.92 14.32 0.32
N PHE A 62 -2.49 15.51 0.11
CA PHE A 62 -3.32 16.18 1.10
C PHE A 62 -4.53 15.33 1.50
N GLY A 63 -5.27 14.79 0.53
CA GLY A 63 -6.45 13.98 0.84
C GLY A 63 -6.12 12.70 1.60
N LEU A 64 -5.01 12.03 1.28
CA LEU A 64 -4.51 10.90 2.06
C LEU A 64 -4.16 11.29 3.50
N ARG A 65 -3.48 12.43 3.69
CA ARG A 65 -3.14 12.95 5.02
C ARG A 65 -4.40 13.27 5.83
N SER A 66 -5.32 14.04 5.25
CA SER A 66 -6.58 14.40 5.90
C SER A 66 -7.44 13.18 6.23
N PHE A 67 -7.45 12.17 5.35
CA PHE A 67 -8.15 10.91 5.60
C PHE A 67 -7.63 10.21 6.87
N ILE A 68 -6.31 10.13 7.04
CA ILE A 68 -5.69 9.51 8.23
C ILE A 68 -5.93 10.37 9.48
N GLU A 69 -5.81 11.70 9.38
CA GLU A 69 -6.01 12.61 10.52
C GLU A 69 -7.47 12.63 11.02
N VAL A 70 -8.45 12.63 10.11
CA VAL A 70 -9.89 12.66 10.46
C VAL A 70 -10.36 11.35 11.12
N ALA A 71 -9.65 10.24 10.92
CA ALA A 71 -9.97 8.98 11.57
C ALA A 71 -9.79 9.00 13.10
N GLY A 72 -9.18 10.06 13.65
CA GLY A 72 -9.07 10.26 15.10
C GLY A 72 -8.28 9.16 15.82
N LEU A 73 -7.26 8.61 15.14
CA LEU A 73 -6.45 7.53 15.69
C LEU A 73 -5.66 7.99 16.93
N PRO A 74 -5.46 7.11 17.93
CA PRO A 74 -4.70 7.44 19.14
C PRO A 74 -3.22 7.65 18.81
N ASP A 75 -2.71 8.84 19.13
CA ASP A 75 -1.31 9.26 18.92
C ASP A 75 -0.35 8.50 19.85
N GLY A 76 0.82 8.13 19.32
CA GLY A 76 1.86 7.42 20.07
C GLY A 76 1.58 5.94 20.34
N THR A 77 0.64 5.33 19.61
CA THR A 77 0.48 3.87 19.66
C THR A 77 1.68 3.24 18.95
N ILE A 78 2.45 2.38 19.63
CA ILE A 78 3.66 1.78 19.04
C ILE A 78 3.29 1.03 17.75
N GLY A 79 3.91 1.43 16.64
CA GLY A 79 3.66 0.86 15.32
C GLY A 79 2.39 1.37 14.63
N MET A 80 1.68 2.37 15.18
CA MET A 80 0.48 2.94 14.58
C MET A 80 0.33 4.42 14.92
N PHE A 81 0.22 5.27 13.88
CA PHE A 81 -0.12 6.68 14.01
C PHE A 81 0.80 7.47 14.95
N ASP A 82 2.11 7.49 14.67
CA ASP A 82 3.01 8.50 15.23
C ASP A 82 2.97 9.77 14.37
N ARG A 83 2.54 10.89 14.97
CA ARG A 83 2.47 12.17 14.25
C ARG A 83 3.80 12.67 13.71
N SER A 84 4.90 12.38 14.38
CA SER A 84 6.24 12.79 13.93
C SER A 84 6.63 12.05 12.65
N HIS A 85 6.36 10.74 12.58
CA HIS A 85 6.57 9.92 11.39
C HIS A 85 5.65 10.33 10.24
N LEU A 86 4.36 10.56 10.50
CA LEU A 86 3.43 11.06 9.48
C LEU A 86 3.86 12.42 8.93
N ARG A 87 4.26 13.35 9.80
CA ARG A 87 4.76 14.66 9.38
C ARG A 87 6.03 14.54 8.53
N ARG A 88 6.98 13.69 8.92
CA ARG A 88 8.20 13.41 8.16
C ARG A 88 7.89 12.75 6.81
N PHE A 89 6.93 11.84 6.77
CA PHE A 89 6.50 11.19 5.54
C PHE A 89 5.94 12.20 4.54
N PHE A 90 5.00 13.04 4.98
CA PHE A 90 4.31 14.00 4.12
C PHE A 90 5.15 15.24 3.79
N SER A 91 6.21 15.56 4.53
CA SER A 91 7.07 16.73 4.24
C SER A 91 7.82 16.63 2.90
N THR A 92 7.97 15.41 2.38
CA THR A 92 8.73 15.13 1.15
C THR A 92 7.92 15.33 -0.13
N ALA A 93 6.61 15.60 -0.04
CA ALA A 93 5.71 15.72 -1.18
C ALA A 93 4.85 16.99 -1.09
N SER A 94 4.57 17.60 -2.24
CA SER A 94 3.59 18.69 -2.32
C SER A 94 2.19 18.18 -1.98
N ASN A 95 1.40 19.01 -1.27
CA ASN A 95 0.02 18.69 -0.91
C ASN A 95 -0.86 18.35 -2.13
N ASP A 96 -0.63 19.05 -3.24
CA ASP A 96 -1.36 18.87 -4.51
C ASP A 96 -0.75 17.78 -5.40
N ALA A 97 0.31 17.10 -4.94
CA ALA A 97 0.93 16.03 -5.71
C ALA A 97 -0.09 14.90 -5.91
N PHE A 98 -0.66 14.86 -7.11
CA PHE A 98 -1.39 13.73 -7.62
C PHE A 98 -0.39 12.71 -8.11
N LYS A 99 -0.46 11.49 -7.58
CA LYS A 99 0.14 10.34 -8.26
C LYS A 99 -0.99 9.60 -8.94
N GLU A 100 -1.47 10.15 -10.06
CA GLU A 100 -2.21 9.32 -10.98
C GLU A 100 -1.34 8.08 -11.23
N PRO A 101 -1.86 6.86 -11.02
CA PRO A 101 -1.15 5.67 -11.43
C PRO A 101 -0.97 5.82 -12.93
N LYS A 102 0.24 6.21 -13.37
CA LYS A 102 0.52 6.37 -14.80
C LYS A 102 0.19 5.01 -15.42
N PRO A 103 -0.87 4.92 -16.25
CA PRO A 103 -1.17 3.67 -16.90
C PRO A 103 0.09 3.25 -17.64
N LEU A 104 0.41 1.96 -17.59
CA LEU A 104 1.49 1.43 -18.40
C LEU A 104 1.12 1.80 -19.84
N GLY A 105 1.84 2.78 -20.42
CA GLY A 105 1.64 3.17 -21.81
C GLY A 105 1.95 1.99 -22.74
N LYS A 106 2.02 2.22 -24.06
CA LYS A 106 2.46 1.15 -24.97
C LYS A 106 3.82 0.60 -24.52
N LEU A 107 3.80 -0.62 -23.99
CA LEU A 107 5.01 -1.33 -23.59
C LEU A 107 5.73 -1.75 -24.86
N SER A 108 7.05 -1.62 -24.87
CA SER A 108 7.84 -2.30 -25.89
C SER A 108 7.67 -3.82 -25.75
N ASP A 109 7.85 -4.56 -26.83
CA ASP A 109 7.69 -6.02 -26.84
C ASP A 109 8.53 -6.71 -25.76
N ALA A 110 9.72 -6.19 -25.49
CA ALA A 110 10.59 -6.68 -24.41
C ALA A 110 9.97 -6.47 -23.02
N LYS A 111 9.37 -5.31 -22.76
CA LYS A 111 8.68 -5.02 -21.48
C LYS A 111 7.39 -5.82 -21.34
N PHE A 112 6.65 -6.01 -22.44
CA PHE A 112 5.46 -6.83 -22.47
C PHE A 112 5.77 -8.30 -22.17
N ARG A 113 6.78 -8.88 -22.84
CA ARG A 113 7.25 -10.26 -22.55
C ARG A 113 7.66 -10.41 -21.08
N LYS A 114 8.41 -9.44 -20.54
CA LYS A 114 8.80 -9.45 -19.12
C LYS A 114 7.60 -9.36 -18.17
N LEU A 115 6.58 -8.57 -18.53
CA LEU A 115 5.33 -8.50 -17.76
C LEU A 115 4.58 -9.84 -17.77
N MET A 116 4.52 -10.50 -18.92
CA MET A 116 3.86 -11.81 -19.05
C MET A 116 4.58 -12.89 -18.23
N VAL A 117 5.91 -12.94 -18.29
CA VAL A 117 6.72 -13.84 -17.44
C VAL A 117 6.45 -13.59 -15.97
N LYS A 118 6.49 -12.33 -15.52
CA LYS A 118 6.18 -11.99 -14.12
C LYS A 118 4.75 -12.39 -13.72
N ARG A 119 3.77 -12.17 -14.59
CA ARG A 119 2.38 -12.55 -14.34
C ARG A 119 2.22 -14.06 -14.18
N ASP A 120 2.94 -14.84 -14.98
CA ASP A 120 2.92 -16.30 -14.90
C ASP A 120 3.68 -16.82 -13.66
N GLU A 121 4.79 -16.17 -13.27
CA GLU A 121 5.47 -16.42 -12.00
C GLU A 121 4.56 -16.13 -10.78
N ASP A 122 3.85 -15.00 -10.80
CA ASP A 122 2.93 -14.62 -9.73
C ASP A 122 1.76 -15.61 -9.60
N LYS A 123 1.23 -16.10 -10.73
CA LYS A 123 0.24 -17.20 -10.74
C LYS A 123 0.79 -18.47 -10.10
N ARG A 124 2.03 -18.86 -10.40
CA ARG A 124 2.65 -20.05 -9.80
C ARG A 124 2.87 -19.90 -8.30
N LYS A 125 3.34 -18.72 -7.84
CA LYS A 125 3.49 -18.43 -6.41
C LYS A 125 2.17 -18.49 -5.66
N THR A 126 1.09 -18.01 -6.27
CA THR A 126 -0.26 -18.07 -5.69
C THR A 126 -0.75 -19.51 -5.50
N VAL A 127 -0.46 -20.41 -6.45
CA VAL A 127 -0.78 -21.85 -6.32
C VAL A 127 0.03 -22.51 -5.21
N ILE A 128 1.31 -22.15 -5.05
CA ILE A 128 2.16 -22.65 -3.98
C ILE A 128 1.68 -22.16 -2.62
N LEU A 129 1.33 -20.87 -2.48
CA LEU A 129 0.70 -20.31 -1.28
C LEU A 129 -0.59 -21.04 -0.91
N LYS A 130 -1.44 -21.37 -1.89
CA LYS A 130 -2.65 -22.19 -1.66
C LYS A 130 -2.35 -23.60 -1.13
N LYS A 131 -1.25 -24.22 -1.58
CA LYS A 131 -0.81 -25.54 -1.08
C LYS A 131 -0.19 -25.47 0.30
N VAL A 132 0.53 -24.39 0.63
CA VAL A 132 1.15 -24.18 1.95
C VAL A 132 0.11 -23.81 3.02
N LEU A 133 -1.00 -23.18 2.63
CA LEU A 133 -2.11 -22.81 3.53
C LEU A 133 -3.13 -23.93 3.75
N GLN A 134 -3.02 -25.07 3.07
CA GLN A 134 -3.81 -26.26 3.38
C GLN A 134 -3.17 -26.99 4.58
N ALA A 135 -3.98 -27.39 5.56
CA ALA A 135 -3.50 -28.22 6.66
C ALA A 135 -2.84 -29.50 6.10
N PRO A 136 -1.75 -30.00 6.70
CA PRO A 136 -1.09 -31.21 6.23
C PRO A 136 -2.13 -32.34 6.15
N SER A 137 -2.17 -33.07 5.04
CA SER A 137 -3.11 -34.20 4.85
C SER A 137 -2.68 -35.45 5.62
N TRP A 138 -2.05 -35.30 6.79
CA TRP A 138 -1.57 -36.37 7.64
C TRP A 138 -2.21 -36.28 9.04
N GLU A 139 -3.54 -36.19 9.07
CA GLU A 139 -4.35 -36.70 10.19
C GLU A 139 -5.03 -37.99 9.74
#